data_AF-A0A9D2SQY5-F1
#
_entry.id   AF-A0A9D2SQY5-F1
#
_cell.length_a   1.000
_cell.length_b   1.000
_cell.length_c   1.000
_cell.angle_alpha   90.00
_cell.angle_beta   90.00
_cell.angle_gamma   90.00
#
_symmetry.space_group_name_H-M   'P 1'
#
loop_
_entity.id
_entity.type
_entity.pdbx_description
1 polymer ?
#
loop_
_entity_poly.entity_id
_entity_poly.type
_entity_poly.pdbx_seq_one_letter_code
_entity_poly.pdbx_strand_id
1 'polypeptide(L)'
;MALITSCQATFQNFSGYEDDLASLEENIRECYSEITKTSEQINMSVREEFISRSEMETIQKDFETSITQSSTEIRMDFTTITDEIKENVSTNQLLLEEYIRFKGALIELGKVGNAFTAELSNEELAFKENGQKIAYISNQSLVITNAEIRNKLSLGNESRGWFDFIPRTNGNLSIKWRGPV
;
A
#
# COMPACT_ATOMS: atom_id res chain seq x y z
N MET A 1 82.17 -44.87 64.22
CA MET A 1 81.00 -45.26 63.40
C MET A 1 79.99 -44.13 63.25
N ALA A 2 79.69 -43.34 64.29
CA ALA A 2 78.74 -42.21 64.21
C ALA A 2 79.11 -41.07 63.23
N LEU A 3 80.40 -40.70 63.12
CA LEU A 3 80.87 -39.64 62.21
C LEU A 3 80.75 -39.99 60.72
N ILE A 4 80.85 -41.28 60.37
CA ILE A 4 80.70 -41.74 58.97
C ILE A 4 79.22 -41.71 58.59
N THR A 5 78.33 -42.11 59.51
CA THR A 5 76.87 -42.09 59.30
C THR A 5 76.31 -40.67 59.21
N SER A 6 76.82 -39.70 59.99
CA SER A 6 76.42 -38.30 59.86
C SER A 6 76.83 -37.70 58.52
N CYS A 7 78.07 -37.95 58.07
CA CYS A 7 78.53 -37.49 56.76
C CYS A 7 77.76 -38.15 55.60
N GLN A 8 77.38 -39.44 55.73
CA GLN A 8 76.55 -40.13 54.74
C GLN A 8 75.14 -39.54 54.64
N ALA A 9 74.53 -39.19 55.77
CA ALA A 9 73.22 -38.54 55.80
C ALA A 9 73.26 -37.10 55.25
N THR A 10 74.31 -36.33 55.54
CA THR A 10 74.47 -34.98 54.96
C THR A 10 74.71 -35.02 53.45
N PHE A 11 75.47 -36.01 52.96
CA PHE A 11 75.72 -36.21 51.53
C PHE A 11 74.47 -36.68 50.77
N GLN A 12 73.66 -37.56 51.35
CA GLN A 12 72.37 -37.95 50.78
C GLN A 12 71.35 -36.80 50.78
N ASN A 13 71.32 -35.97 51.82
CA ASN A 13 70.50 -34.76 51.83
C ASN A 13 70.95 -33.76 50.75
N PHE A 14 72.26 -33.59 50.54
CA PHE A 14 72.78 -32.70 49.48
C PHE A 14 72.43 -33.19 48.07
N SER A 15 72.54 -34.49 47.82
CA SER A 15 72.08 -35.11 46.56
C SER A 15 70.57 -34.95 46.35
N GLY A 16 69.75 -35.04 47.41
CA GLY A 16 68.31 -34.78 47.31
C GLY A 16 67.98 -33.34 46.95
N TYR A 17 68.76 -32.37 47.45
CA TYR A 17 68.60 -30.96 47.06
C TYR A 17 69.01 -30.68 45.61
N GLU A 18 69.95 -31.43 45.04
CA GLU A 18 70.30 -31.34 43.61
C GLU A 18 69.15 -31.84 42.72
N ASP A 19 68.53 -32.97 43.08
CA ASP A 19 67.37 -33.52 42.35
C ASP A 19 66.14 -32.60 42.46
N ASP A 20 65.86 -32.05 43.65
CA ASP A 20 64.78 -31.07 43.86
C ASP A 20 65.02 -29.79 43.06
N LEU A 21 66.27 -29.34 42.92
CA LEU A 21 66.63 -28.17 42.13
C LEU A 21 66.45 -28.42 40.62
N ALA A 22 66.82 -29.60 40.13
CA ALA A 22 66.61 -29.99 38.74
C ALA A 22 65.11 -30.08 38.39
N SER A 23 64.32 -30.68 39.29
CA SER A 23 62.85 -30.71 39.21
C SER A 23 62.26 -29.29 39.19
N LEU A 24 62.77 -28.39 40.03
CA LEU A 24 62.32 -27.01 40.06
C LEU A 24 62.65 -26.26 38.76
N GLU A 25 63.84 -26.46 38.17
CA GLU A 25 64.20 -25.89 36.86
C GLU A 25 63.30 -26.39 35.73
N GLU A 26 62.95 -27.67 35.74
CA GLU A 26 62.04 -28.27 34.77
C GLU A 26 60.62 -27.69 34.90
N ASN A 27 60.07 -27.63 36.12
CA ASN A 27 58.79 -26.99 36.41
C ASN A 27 58.76 -25.51 36.00
N ILE A 28 59.86 -24.78 36.21
CA ILE A 28 59.98 -23.37 35.78
C ILE A 28 59.95 -23.27 34.25
N ARG A 29 60.67 -24.14 33.53
CA ARG A 29 60.64 -24.19 32.06
C ARG A 29 59.25 -24.53 31.52
N GLU A 30 58.59 -25.50 32.13
CA GLU A 30 57.22 -25.89 31.78
C GLU A 30 56.24 -24.74 32.03
N CYS A 31 56.37 -24.06 33.18
CA CYS A 31 55.58 -22.88 33.50
C CYS A 31 55.75 -21.75 32.47
N TYR A 32 56.99 -21.45 32.04
CA TYR A 32 57.22 -20.46 30.98
C TYR A 32 56.62 -20.86 29.63
N SER A 33 56.67 -22.15 29.29
CA SER A 33 56.05 -22.70 28.07
C SER A 33 54.53 -22.53 28.10
N GLU A 34 53.88 -22.92 29.21
CA GLU A 34 52.43 -22.77 29.39
C GLU A 34 52.00 -21.30 29.46
N ILE A 35 52.80 -20.40 30.05
CA ILE A 35 52.57 -18.95 30.00
C ILE A 35 52.60 -18.44 28.56
N THR A 36 53.58 -18.86 27.77
CA THR A 36 53.72 -18.43 26.37
C THR A 36 52.53 -18.90 25.54
N LYS A 37 52.17 -20.17 25.67
CA LYS A 37 51.01 -20.77 25.00
C LYS A 37 49.69 -20.11 25.40
N THR A 38 49.51 -19.82 26.68
CA THR A 38 48.33 -19.10 27.20
C THR A 38 48.28 -17.67 26.65
N SER A 39 49.41 -16.98 26.57
CA SER A 39 49.51 -15.63 25.99
C SER A 39 49.11 -15.62 24.52
N GLU A 40 49.55 -16.61 23.75
CA GLU A 40 49.17 -16.77 22.34
C GLU A 40 47.66 -17.04 22.19
N GLN A 41 47.10 -17.91 23.02
CA GLN A 41 45.66 -18.20 23.04
C GLN A 41 44.82 -16.97 23.43
N ILE A 42 45.25 -16.18 24.42
CA ILE A 42 44.60 -14.92 24.80
C ILE A 42 44.63 -13.94 23.62
N ASN A 43 45.79 -13.74 23.00
CA ASN A 43 45.91 -12.82 21.87
C ASN A 43 45.05 -13.24 20.68
N MET A 44 44.96 -14.55 20.41
CA MET A 44 44.09 -15.08 19.37
C MET A 44 42.61 -14.84 19.69
N SER A 45 42.18 -15.15 20.91
CA SER A 45 40.80 -14.92 21.37
C SER A 45 40.40 -13.44 21.31
N VAL A 46 41.31 -12.54 21.73
CA VAL A 46 41.08 -11.09 21.68
C VAL A 46 40.97 -10.59 20.23
N ARG A 47 41.79 -11.11 19.31
CA ARG A 47 41.70 -10.75 17.89
C ARG A 47 40.39 -11.24 17.27
N GLU A 48 39.99 -12.46 17.55
CA GLU A 48 38.72 -13.02 17.08
C GLU A 48 37.53 -12.22 17.62
N GLU A 49 37.53 -11.88 18.91
CA GLU A 49 36.48 -11.05 19.50
C GLU A 49 36.45 -9.65 18.87
N PHE A 50 37.61 -9.03 18.63
CA PHE A 50 37.69 -7.72 17.98
C PHE A 50 37.16 -7.76 16.53
N ILE A 51 37.52 -8.78 15.76
CA ILE A 51 37.01 -8.99 14.39
C ILE A 51 35.49 -9.19 14.42
N SER A 52 34.98 -10.03 15.32
CA SER A 52 33.55 -10.27 15.48
C SER A 52 32.78 -9.00 15.83
N ARG A 53 33.30 -8.16 16.73
CA ARG A 53 32.70 -6.85 17.05
C ARG A 53 32.68 -5.92 15.84
N SER A 54 33.77 -5.85 15.07
CA SER A 54 33.85 -5.04 13.86
C SER A 54 32.87 -5.50 12.77
N GLU A 55 32.69 -6.81 12.60
CA GLU A 55 31.71 -7.38 11.68
C GLU A 55 30.28 -7.07 12.15
N MET A 56 30.01 -7.18 13.46
CA MET A 56 28.73 -6.84 14.06
C MET A 56 28.36 -5.35 13.85
N GLU A 57 29.31 -4.43 14.02
CA GLU A 57 29.13 -3.00 13.74
C GLU A 57 28.79 -2.75 12.27
N THR A 58 29.43 -3.50 11.36
CA THR A 58 29.16 -3.40 9.92
C THR A 58 27.75 -3.90 9.60
N ILE A 59 27.36 -5.07 10.12
CA ILE A 59 26.01 -5.63 9.96
C ILE A 59 24.96 -4.66 10.52
N GLN A 60 25.20 -4.07 11.69
CA GLN A 60 24.29 -3.10 12.29
C GLN A 60 24.11 -1.89 11.38
N LYS A 61 25.20 -1.33 10.86
CA LYS A 61 25.18 -0.19 9.95
C LYS A 61 24.49 -0.51 8.62
N ASP A 62 24.74 -1.67 8.05
CA ASP A 62 24.11 -2.12 6.81
C ASP A 62 22.60 -2.36 7.00
N PHE A 63 22.21 -2.89 8.17
CA PHE A 63 20.82 -3.06 8.54
C PHE A 63 20.10 -1.73 8.72
N GLU A 64 20.69 -0.77 9.45
CA GLU A 64 20.17 0.59 9.59
C GLU A 64 20.05 1.30 8.24
N THR A 65 21.04 1.12 7.36
CA THR A 65 21.03 1.67 6.01
C THR A 65 19.91 1.04 5.17
N SER A 66 19.76 -0.28 5.21
CA SER A 66 18.71 -1.02 4.52
C SER A 66 17.32 -0.60 4.98
N ILE A 67 17.11 -0.45 6.30
CA ILE A 67 15.86 0.07 6.87
C ILE A 67 15.59 1.49 6.39
N THR A 68 16.60 2.36 6.41
CA THR A 68 16.45 3.77 6.03
C THR A 68 16.14 3.90 4.54
N GLN A 69 16.84 3.15 3.69
CA GLN A 69 16.59 3.10 2.25
C GLN A 69 15.20 2.56 1.95
N SER A 70 14.83 1.41 2.53
CA SER A 70 13.51 0.81 2.37
C SER A 70 12.40 1.75 2.87
N SER A 71 12.58 2.42 4.01
CA SER A 71 11.63 3.41 4.51
C SER A 71 11.49 4.60 3.56
N THR A 72 12.58 5.04 2.95
CA THR A 72 12.58 6.15 1.99
C THR A 72 11.87 5.76 0.71
N GLU A 73 12.17 4.58 0.16
CA GLU A 73 11.52 4.02 -1.02
C GLU A 73 10.02 3.86 -0.79
N ILE A 74 9.62 3.20 0.31
CA ILE A 74 8.21 3.05 0.71
C ILE A 74 7.52 4.42 0.80
N ARG A 75 8.16 5.44 1.38
CA ARG A 75 7.61 6.79 1.47
C ARG A 75 7.45 7.46 0.11
N MET A 76 8.41 7.27 -0.80
CA MET A 76 8.34 7.78 -2.17
C MET A 76 7.21 7.11 -2.95
N ASP A 77 7.06 5.79 -2.83
CA ASP A 77 5.96 5.03 -3.43
C ASP A 77 4.61 5.53 -2.94
N PHE A 78 4.44 5.67 -1.62
CA PHE A 78 3.20 6.21 -1.04
C PHE A 78 2.90 7.62 -1.52
N THR A 79 3.90 8.48 -1.64
CA THR A 79 3.72 9.87 -2.10
C THR A 79 3.29 9.87 -3.58
N THR A 80 3.97 9.08 -4.42
CA THR A 80 3.66 8.96 -5.86
C THR A 80 2.25 8.43 -6.07
N ILE A 81 1.88 7.34 -5.39
CA ILE A 81 0.52 6.78 -5.47
C ILE A 81 -0.52 7.80 -4.98
N THR A 82 -0.23 8.50 -3.89
CA THR A 82 -1.14 9.52 -3.35
C THR A 82 -1.36 10.66 -4.35
N ASP A 83 -0.30 11.12 -5.01
CA ASP A 83 -0.39 12.20 -5.99
C ASP A 83 -1.07 11.74 -7.28
N GLU A 84 -0.81 10.53 -7.77
CA GLU A 84 -1.56 9.93 -8.89
C GLU A 84 -3.05 9.79 -8.57
N ILE A 85 -3.41 9.35 -7.36
CA ILE A 85 -4.80 9.30 -6.91
C ILE A 85 -5.41 10.71 -6.90
N LYS A 86 -4.71 11.72 -6.37
CA LYS A 86 -5.22 13.11 -6.37
C LYS A 86 -5.44 13.63 -7.78
N GLU A 87 -4.52 13.40 -8.72
CA GLU A 87 -4.64 13.87 -10.10
C GLU A 87 -5.80 13.19 -10.84
N ASN A 88 -5.91 11.86 -10.73
CA ASN A 88 -6.99 11.10 -11.36
C ASN A 88 -8.35 11.48 -10.79
N VAL A 89 -8.46 11.63 -9.46
CA VAL A 89 -9.68 12.08 -8.80
C VAL A 89 -10.04 13.50 -9.25
N SER A 90 -9.05 14.41 -9.32
CA SER A 90 -9.29 15.79 -9.76
C SER A 90 -9.80 15.86 -11.20
N THR A 91 -9.22 15.07 -12.11
CA THR A 91 -9.63 15.04 -13.52
C THR A 91 -11.05 14.49 -13.68
N ASN A 92 -11.35 13.37 -13.00
CA ASN A 92 -12.69 12.79 -13.04
C ASN A 92 -13.73 13.69 -12.38
N GLN A 93 -13.35 14.39 -11.29
CA GLN A 93 -14.20 15.37 -10.63
C GLN A 93 -14.51 16.56 -11.55
N LEU A 94 -13.54 17.09 -12.30
CA LEU A 94 -13.78 18.18 -13.26
C LEU A 94 -14.75 17.76 -14.37
N LEU A 95 -14.59 16.55 -14.92
CA LEU A 95 -15.51 16.01 -15.93
C LEU A 95 -16.92 15.79 -15.36
N LEU A 96 -17.01 15.28 -14.13
CA LEU A 96 -18.29 15.17 -13.44
C LEU A 96 -18.90 16.54 -13.24
N GLU A 97 -18.20 17.54 -12.69
CA GLU A 97 -18.73 18.89 -12.47
C GLU A 97 -19.19 19.58 -13.77
N GLU A 98 -18.53 19.28 -14.90
CA GLU A 98 -18.94 19.79 -16.21
C GLU A 98 -20.32 19.26 -16.63
N TYR A 99 -20.69 18.00 -16.33
CA TYR A 99 -21.91 17.36 -16.85
C TYR A 99 -22.93 16.90 -15.80
N ILE A 100 -22.53 16.66 -14.56
CA ILE A 100 -23.30 16.09 -13.46
C ILE A 100 -22.97 16.85 -12.18
N ARG A 101 -23.95 17.56 -11.64
CA ARG A 101 -23.78 18.39 -10.44
C ARG A 101 -24.76 17.95 -9.35
N PHE A 102 -24.21 17.63 -8.19
CA PHE A 102 -24.98 17.34 -6.99
C PHE A 102 -25.23 18.65 -6.22
N LYS A 103 -26.48 19.11 -6.18
CA LYS A 103 -26.92 20.33 -5.48
C LYS A 103 -27.83 19.94 -4.31
N GLY A 104 -27.24 19.41 -3.25
CA GLY A 104 -27.99 18.86 -2.11
C GLY A 104 -28.76 17.60 -2.53
N ALA A 105 -30.10 17.64 -2.44
CA ALA A 105 -30.96 16.54 -2.88
C ALA A 105 -31.31 16.56 -4.38
N LEU A 106 -30.81 17.55 -5.12
CA LEU A 106 -31.01 17.69 -6.56
C LEU A 106 -29.79 17.18 -7.32
N ILE A 107 -30.01 16.38 -8.36
CA ILE A 107 -29.00 16.00 -9.34
C ILE A 107 -29.29 16.75 -10.64
N GLU A 108 -28.37 17.59 -11.07
CA GLU A 108 -28.45 18.33 -12.34
C GLU A 108 -27.52 17.69 -13.36
N LEU A 109 -28.05 17.39 -14.55
CA LEU A 109 -27.37 16.81 -15.68
C LEU A 109 -27.34 17.82 -16.83
N GLY A 110 -26.22 17.92 -17.52
CA GLY A 110 -26.03 18.81 -18.67
C GLY A 110 -24.74 19.61 -18.57
N LYS A 111 -24.14 19.91 -19.72
CA LYS A 111 -22.89 20.66 -19.82
C LYS A 111 -23.04 22.06 -19.21
N VAL A 112 -22.12 22.48 -18.36
CA VAL A 112 -22.07 23.86 -17.83
C VAL A 112 -22.11 24.87 -18.97
N GLY A 113 -22.96 25.90 -18.84
CA GLY A 113 -23.12 26.95 -19.83
C GLY A 113 -24.02 26.58 -21.03
N ASN A 114 -24.51 25.33 -21.11
CA ASN A 114 -25.50 24.94 -22.10
C ASN A 114 -26.92 25.32 -21.64
N ALA A 115 -27.79 25.64 -22.60
CA ALA A 115 -29.20 25.94 -22.35
C ALA A 115 -29.98 24.72 -21.87
N PHE A 116 -29.62 23.52 -22.35
CA PHE A 116 -30.34 22.29 -22.04
C PHE A 116 -29.79 21.58 -20.81
N THR A 117 -30.66 21.33 -19.84
CA THR A 117 -30.34 20.54 -18.64
C THR A 117 -31.47 19.57 -18.30
N ALA A 118 -31.15 18.53 -17.53
CA ALA A 118 -32.12 17.68 -16.87
C ALA A 118 -31.87 17.73 -15.35
N GLU A 119 -32.93 17.79 -14.57
CA GLU A 119 -32.88 17.91 -13.12
C GLU A 119 -33.71 16.79 -12.49
N LEU A 120 -33.04 15.93 -11.72
CA LEU A 120 -33.67 14.89 -10.91
C LEU A 120 -33.77 15.39 -9.47
N SER A 121 -34.99 15.50 -8.98
CA SER A 121 -35.32 15.86 -7.60
C SER A 121 -36.09 14.73 -6.92
N ASN A 122 -36.45 14.91 -5.64
CA ASN A 122 -37.32 13.98 -4.93
C ASN A 122 -38.76 13.95 -5.45
N GLU A 123 -39.18 14.96 -6.22
CA GLU A 123 -40.57 15.15 -6.66
C GLU A 123 -40.78 14.85 -8.14
N GLU A 124 -39.75 15.06 -8.95
CA GLU A 124 -39.84 14.98 -10.41
C GLU A 124 -38.48 14.81 -11.08
N LEU A 125 -38.52 14.29 -12.31
CA LEU A 125 -37.47 14.41 -13.31
C LEU A 125 -37.88 15.47 -14.33
N ALA A 126 -37.17 16.59 -14.40
CA ALA A 126 -37.48 17.72 -15.27
C ALA A 126 -36.44 17.91 -16.36
N PHE A 127 -36.87 18.32 -17.54
CA PHE A 127 -36.02 18.81 -18.63
C PHE A 127 -36.21 20.31 -18.77
N LYS A 128 -35.09 21.05 -18.85
CA LYS A 128 -35.09 22.50 -18.95
C LYS A 128 -34.34 22.98 -20.18
N GLU A 129 -34.80 24.10 -20.72
CA GLU A 129 -34.12 24.89 -21.75
C GLU A 129 -34.03 26.34 -21.24
N ASN A 130 -32.82 26.89 -21.15
CA ASN A 130 -32.54 28.21 -20.57
C ASN A 130 -33.14 28.38 -19.16
N GLY A 131 -33.12 27.32 -18.35
CA GLY A 131 -33.68 27.27 -17.00
C GLY A 131 -35.22 27.14 -16.95
N GLN A 132 -35.92 27.23 -18.08
CA GLN A 132 -37.36 27.00 -18.16
C GLN A 132 -37.65 25.51 -18.30
N LYS A 133 -38.54 24.98 -17.46
CA LYS A 133 -39.02 23.61 -17.56
C LYS A 133 -39.85 23.43 -18.84
N ILE A 134 -39.38 22.59 -19.75
CA ILE A 134 -40.06 22.29 -21.03
C ILE A 134 -40.78 20.94 -21.00
N ALA A 135 -40.31 20.01 -20.19
CA ALA A 135 -40.96 18.73 -19.93
C ALA A 135 -40.64 18.23 -18.52
N TYR A 136 -41.51 17.41 -17.92
CA TYR A 136 -41.22 16.72 -16.67
C TYR A 136 -42.04 15.46 -16.50
N ILE A 137 -41.52 14.55 -15.67
CA ILE A 137 -42.20 13.36 -15.20
C ILE A 137 -42.38 13.47 -13.70
N SER A 138 -43.63 13.44 -13.23
CA SER A 138 -43.99 13.40 -11.82
C SER A 138 -45.34 12.72 -11.65
N ASN A 139 -45.55 12.01 -10.54
CA ASN A 139 -46.84 11.39 -10.19
C ASN A 139 -47.47 10.60 -11.37
N GLN A 140 -46.70 9.71 -11.97
CA GLN A 140 -47.09 8.87 -13.12
C GLN A 140 -47.55 9.65 -14.36
N SER A 141 -47.22 10.94 -14.47
CA SER A 141 -47.60 11.81 -15.57
C SER A 141 -46.38 12.40 -16.25
N LEU A 142 -46.35 12.33 -17.57
CA LEU A 142 -45.41 13.05 -18.42
C LEU A 142 -46.10 14.30 -18.95
N VAL A 143 -45.55 15.47 -18.65
CA VAL A 143 -46.05 16.76 -19.14
C VAL A 143 -44.99 17.38 -20.04
N ILE A 144 -45.38 17.76 -21.25
CA ILE A 144 -44.49 18.35 -22.26
C ILE A 144 -45.17 19.60 -22.80
N THR A 145 -44.43 20.71 -22.91
CA THR A 145 -44.95 21.99 -23.41
C THR A 145 -45.32 21.89 -24.90
N ASN A 146 -44.42 21.36 -25.72
CA ASN A 146 -44.62 21.15 -27.16
C ASN A 146 -44.03 19.80 -27.58
N ALA A 147 -44.73 19.05 -28.43
CA ALA A 147 -44.26 17.77 -28.95
C ALA A 147 -44.43 17.70 -30.48
N GLU A 148 -43.34 17.40 -31.19
CA GLU A 148 -43.37 17.04 -32.61
C GLU A 148 -43.17 15.53 -32.76
N ILE A 149 -44.21 14.81 -33.18
CA ILE A 149 -44.19 13.35 -33.32
C ILE A 149 -43.96 12.96 -34.77
N ARG A 150 -42.78 12.41 -35.07
CA ARG A 150 -42.37 12.08 -36.45
C ARG A 150 -42.97 10.80 -37.01
N ASN A 151 -43.21 9.81 -36.15
CA ASN A 151 -43.51 8.44 -36.59
C ASN A 151 -44.93 8.01 -36.26
N LYS A 152 -45.27 7.94 -34.98
CA LYS A 152 -46.56 7.43 -34.53
C LYS A 152 -46.84 7.88 -33.10
N LEU A 153 -48.05 8.35 -32.84
CA LEU A 153 -48.57 8.50 -31.47
C LEU A 153 -49.60 7.38 -31.24
N SER A 154 -49.37 6.56 -30.23
CA SER A 154 -50.26 5.44 -29.89
C SER A 154 -50.93 5.70 -28.55
N LEU A 155 -52.26 5.68 -28.52
CA LEU A 155 -53.05 5.85 -27.30
C LEU A 155 -53.80 4.56 -27.00
N GLY A 156 -53.56 3.95 -25.85
CA GLY A 156 -54.21 2.69 -25.48
C GLY A 156 -53.39 1.86 -24.52
N ASN A 157 -53.74 0.58 -24.43
CA ASN A 157 -53.03 -0.42 -23.66
C ASN A 157 -53.32 -1.82 -24.22
N GLU A 158 -52.65 -2.82 -23.68
CA GLU A 158 -52.77 -4.22 -24.14
C GLU A 158 -54.21 -4.75 -24.05
N SER A 159 -54.95 -4.41 -22.98
CA SER A 159 -56.30 -4.95 -22.76
C SER A 159 -57.40 -4.32 -23.62
N ARG A 160 -57.22 -3.07 -24.06
CA ARG A 160 -58.24 -2.31 -24.82
C ARG A 160 -57.86 -2.09 -26.28
N GLY A 161 -56.65 -2.49 -26.66
CA GLY A 161 -56.07 -2.15 -27.95
C GLY A 161 -55.58 -0.69 -27.99
N TRP A 162 -55.17 -0.26 -29.18
CA TRP A 162 -54.48 1.01 -29.40
C TRP A 162 -55.09 1.80 -30.56
N PHE A 163 -55.15 3.11 -30.39
CA PHE A 163 -55.37 4.08 -31.46
C PHE A 163 -54.02 4.64 -31.92
N ASP A 164 -53.63 4.28 -33.13
CA ASP A 164 -52.37 4.68 -33.74
C ASP A 164 -52.61 5.87 -34.69
N PHE A 165 -52.06 7.04 -34.34
CA PHE A 165 -52.00 8.23 -35.18
C PHE A 165 -50.72 8.19 -36.01
N ILE A 166 -50.86 8.01 -37.32
CA ILE A 166 -49.74 7.74 -38.23
C ILE A 166 -49.74 8.79 -39.35
N PRO A 167 -48.75 9.69 -39.43
CA PRO A 167 -48.52 10.51 -40.61
C PRO A 167 -48.12 9.63 -41.79
N ARG A 168 -48.79 9.79 -42.93
CA ARG A 168 -48.45 9.10 -44.18
C ARG A 168 -47.41 9.89 -44.96
N THR A 169 -46.71 9.20 -45.85
CA THR A 169 -45.71 9.80 -46.77
C THR A 169 -46.28 10.90 -47.67
N ASN A 170 -47.60 10.90 -47.90
CA ASN A 170 -48.29 11.94 -48.67
C ASN A 170 -48.77 13.14 -47.82
N GLY A 171 -48.37 13.22 -46.54
CA GLY A 171 -48.75 14.30 -45.62
C GLY A 171 -50.09 14.13 -44.91
N ASN A 172 -50.90 13.12 -45.27
CA ASN A 172 -52.18 12.89 -44.61
C ASN A 172 -52.01 12.15 -43.26
N LEU A 173 -52.90 12.42 -42.31
CA LEU A 173 -52.97 11.68 -41.06
C LEU A 173 -53.88 10.46 -41.18
N SER A 174 -53.41 9.30 -40.70
CA SER A 174 -54.25 8.12 -40.48
C SER A 174 -54.48 7.88 -39.01
N ILE A 175 -55.68 7.44 -38.67
CA ILE A 175 -55.99 6.86 -37.37
C ILE A 175 -56.32 5.39 -37.61
N LYS A 176 -55.52 4.49 -37.03
CA LYS A 176 -55.70 3.04 -37.16
C LYS A 176 -55.96 2.45 -35.78
N TRP A 177 -57.02 1.66 -35.66
CA TRP A 177 -57.20 0.81 -34.49
C TRP A 177 -56.40 -0.48 -34.65
N ARG A 178 -55.69 -0.87 -33.59
CA ARG A 178 -54.96 -2.13 -33.46
C ARG A 178 -55.52 -2.87 -32.25
N GLY A 179 -56.04 -4.07 -32.47
CA GLY A 179 -56.71 -4.85 -31.42
C GLY A 179 -55.79 -5.23 -30.24
N PRO A 180 -56.38 -5.68 -29.12
CA PRO A 180 -55.66 -6.27 -28.00
C PRO A 180 -54.71 -7.38 -28.45
N VAL A 181 -53.59 -7.53 -27.74
CA VAL A 181 -52.59 -8.60 -27.91
C VAL A 181 -52.43 -9.37 -26.61
#